data_AF-A0A6A5BVY7-F1
#
_entry.id   AF-A0A6A5BVY7-F1
#
_cell.length_a   1.000
_cell.length_b   1.000
_cell.length_c   1.000
_cell.angle_alpha   90.00
_cell.angle_beta   90.00
_cell.angle_gamma   90.00
#
_symmetry.space_group_name_H-M   'P 1'
#
loop_
_entity.id
_entity.type
_entity.pdbx_description
1 polymer ?
#
loop_
_entity_poly.entity_id
_entity_poly.type
_entity_poly.pdbx_seq_one_letter_code
_entity_poly.pdbx_strand_id
1 'polypeptide(L)'
;MKKRKKDSGHSLRELKKAIHEDQSLKYLHTKKNVAVYTSHDQHRFDGLYVIRGDILVESCTAEEYRKPFLSLDLEIKRVMDPLTKRNETIESWTDEDGTFLIQYFLIETGPFVSDRDFIYVLKVVETSPSESYVVLTSIDKIYTPPEHFEIDKSAVRANNIFVSQRYEQLENGDLKVSYSTQIPAVGYPIV
;
A
#
# COMPACT_ATOMS: atom_id res chain seq x y z
N MET A 1 6.76 40.12 12.42
CA MET A 1 6.94 38.71 12.84
C MET A 1 5.76 37.88 12.34
N LYS A 2 5.94 37.11 11.27
CA LYS A 2 4.93 36.15 10.78
C LYS A 2 5.13 34.84 11.55
N LYS A 3 4.12 34.41 12.31
CA LYS A 3 4.08 33.08 12.94
C LYS A 3 4.06 32.03 11.83
N ARG A 4 5.12 31.23 11.72
CA ARG A 4 5.11 30.01 10.90
C ARG A 4 4.11 29.03 11.53
N LYS A 5 3.13 28.58 10.76
CA LYS A 5 2.31 27.41 11.10
C LYS A 5 3.27 26.23 11.27
N LYS A 6 3.15 25.55 12.41
CA LYS A 6 3.88 24.34 12.73
C LYS A 6 3.29 23.24 11.84
N ASP A 7 4.04 22.78 10.85
CA ASP A 7 3.67 21.60 10.06
C ASP A 7 3.46 20.43 11.02
N SER A 8 2.23 19.91 11.04
CA SER A 8 1.85 18.71 11.77
C SER A 8 2.26 17.47 10.99
N GLY A 9 3.54 17.39 10.62
CA GLY A 9 4.11 16.20 10.01
C GLY A 9 4.11 15.09 11.05
N HIS A 10 3.13 14.20 10.99
CA HIS A 10 3.18 12.95 11.73
C HIS A 10 4.42 12.19 11.30
N SER A 11 5.27 11.81 12.26
CA SER A 11 6.48 11.07 11.92
C SER A 11 6.11 9.70 11.36
N LEU A 12 6.91 9.15 10.44
CA LEU A 12 6.72 7.78 9.91
C LEU A 12 6.58 6.74 11.03
N ARG A 13 7.18 7.00 12.20
CA ARG A 13 7.04 6.17 13.42
C ARG A 13 5.62 6.20 14.01
N GLU A 14 4.96 7.36 14.02
CA GLU A 14 3.58 7.50 14.49
C GLU A 14 2.60 6.81 13.53
N LEU A 15 2.83 6.92 12.22
CA LEU A 15 2.02 6.25 11.20
C LEU A 15 2.10 4.72 11.33
N LYS A 16 3.30 4.17 11.56
CA LYS A 16 3.53 2.72 11.77
C LYS A 16 2.74 2.19 12.96
N LYS A 17 2.83 2.87 14.10
CA LYS A 17 2.13 2.50 15.35
C LYS A 17 0.61 2.54 15.17
N ALA A 18 0.10 3.56 14.48
CA ALA A 18 -1.33 3.73 14.24
C ALA A 18 -1.93 2.70 13.26
N ILE A 19 -1.13 1.97 12.48
CA ILE A 19 -1.65 1.03 11.48
C ILE A 19 -1.55 -0.43 11.95
N HIS A 20 -0.45 -0.82 12.60
CA HIS A 20 -0.18 -2.23 12.92
C HIS A 20 -0.37 -2.58 14.40
N GLU A 21 -0.26 -1.61 15.30
CA GLU A 21 -0.46 -1.79 16.75
C GLU A 21 -1.81 -1.23 17.22
N ASP A 22 -2.68 -0.86 16.29
CA ASP A 22 -3.93 -0.18 16.62
C ASP A 22 -4.97 -1.14 17.20
N GLN A 23 -5.23 -0.98 18.50
CA GLN A 23 -6.26 -1.72 19.24
C GLN A 23 -7.69 -1.42 18.75
N SER A 24 -7.88 -0.44 17.88
CA SER A 24 -9.18 -0.14 17.27
C SER A 24 -9.56 -1.08 16.12
N LEU A 25 -8.60 -1.84 15.58
CA LEU A 25 -8.89 -2.90 14.62
C LEU A 25 -9.40 -4.12 15.37
N LYS A 26 -10.62 -4.56 15.06
CA LYS A 26 -11.16 -5.80 15.63
C LYS A 26 -11.10 -6.92 14.63
N TYR A 27 -10.87 -8.12 15.14
CA TYR A 27 -10.94 -9.34 14.38
C TYR A 27 -12.33 -9.49 13.75
N LEU A 28 -12.35 -9.77 12.45
CA LEU A 28 -13.55 -9.99 11.66
C LEU A 28 -13.73 -11.47 11.33
N HIS A 29 -12.73 -12.09 10.70
CA HIS A 29 -12.79 -13.49 10.25
C HIS A 29 -11.41 -14.02 9.85
N THR A 30 -11.27 -15.35 9.72
CA THR A 30 -10.09 -15.99 9.14
C THR A 30 -10.49 -16.78 7.90
N LYS A 31 -9.81 -16.56 6.77
CA LYS A 31 -10.03 -17.31 5.53
C LYS A 31 -8.70 -17.66 4.88
N LYS A 32 -8.52 -18.93 4.50
CA LYS A 32 -7.30 -19.43 3.85
C LYS A 32 -6.02 -18.99 4.59
N ASN A 33 -5.99 -19.17 5.91
CA ASN A 33 -4.87 -18.80 6.80
C ASN A 33 -4.56 -17.31 6.90
N VAL A 34 -5.45 -16.44 6.43
CA VAL A 34 -5.35 -14.99 6.63
C VAL A 34 -6.34 -14.56 7.70
N ALA A 35 -5.85 -14.00 8.80
CA ALA A 35 -6.66 -13.36 9.82
C ALA A 35 -7.00 -11.92 9.40
N VAL A 36 -8.28 -11.61 9.30
CA VAL A 36 -8.79 -10.32 8.81
C VAL A 36 -9.31 -9.49 9.96
N TYR A 37 -8.90 -8.22 9.99
CA TYR A 37 -9.32 -7.22 10.96
C TYR A 37 -9.90 -6.01 10.25
N THR A 38 -10.79 -5.29 10.91
CA THR A 38 -11.36 -4.04 10.38
C THR A 38 -11.53 -2.98 11.46
N SER A 39 -11.45 -1.71 11.07
CA SER A 39 -11.81 -0.60 11.96
C SER A 39 -13.31 -0.61 12.24
N HIS A 40 -13.70 -0.56 13.51
CA HIS A 40 -15.11 -0.47 13.89
C HIS A 40 -15.65 0.96 13.94
N ASP A 41 -14.77 1.93 14.17
CA ASP A 41 -15.12 3.34 14.25
C ASP A 41 -14.74 4.04 12.94
N GLN A 42 -15.72 4.20 12.05
CA GLN A 42 -15.53 4.90 10.79
C GLN A 42 -15.28 6.40 10.98
N HIS A 43 -15.73 7.01 12.10
CA HIS A 43 -15.53 8.44 12.32
C HIS A 43 -14.05 8.79 12.48
N ARG A 44 -13.25 7.85 12.97
CA ARG A 44 -11.79 8.00 13.07
C ARG A 44 -11.07 7.96 11.71
N PHE A 45 -11.73 7.42 10.68
CA PHE A 45 -11.14 7.15 9.36
C PHE A 45 -11.97 7.79 8.24
N ASP A 46 -12.52 8.98 8.48
CA ASP A 46 -13.29 9.77 7.51
C ASP A 46 -14.45 9.01 6.84
N GLY A 47 -15.14 8.15 7.60
CA GLY A 47 -16.24 7.35 7.07
C GLY A 47 -15.81 6.07 6.34
N LEU A 48 -14.52 5.75 6.30
CA LEU A 48 -13.97 4.61 5.57
C LEU A 48 -13.48 3.52 6.52
N TYR A 49 -13.44 2.29 6.01
CA TYR A 49 -12.86 1.15 6.73
C TYR A 49 -11.37 1.06 6.48
N VAL A 50 -10.62 0.77 7.53
CA VAL A 50 -9.29 0.17 7.44
C VAL A 50 -9.46 -1.33 7.46
N ILE A 51 -8.78 -2.03 6.55
CA ILE A 51 -8.75 -3.49 6.50
C ILE A 51 -7.31 -3.93 6.71
N ARG A 52 -7.10 -4.89 7.61
CA ARG A 52 -5.81 -5.56 7.81
C ARG A 52 -5.94 -7.07 7.63
N GLY A 53 -5.03 -7.67 6.89
CA GLY A 53 -4.84 -9.12 6.79
C GLY A 53 -3.49 -9.52 7.37
N ASP A 54 -3.49 -10.47 8.30
CA ASP A 54 -2.28 -11.04 8.90
C ASP A 54 -2.11 -12.49 8.45
N ILE A 55 -0.90 -12.85 8.03
CA ILE A 55 -0.52 -14.22 7.64
C ILE A 55 0.84 -14.59 8.25
N LEU A 56 1.00 -15.88 8.56
CA LEU A 56 2.29 -16.48 8.90
C LEU A 56 2.76 -17.32 7.71
N VAL A 57 4.00 -17.08 7.26
CA VAL A 57 4.61 -17.72 6.10
C VAL A 57 5.80 -18.52 6.59
N GLU A 58 5.75 -19.82 6.39
CA GLU A 58 6.79 -20.73 6.86
C GLU A 58 8.03 -20.65 5.97
N SER A 59 9.22 -20.63 6.60
CA SER A 59 10.51 -20.74 5.90
C SER A 59 10.71 -19.77 4.71
N CYS A 60 10.31 -18.51 4.87
CA CYS A 60 10.41 -17.49 3.83
C CYS A 60 11.05 -16.22 4.40
N THR A 61 11.92 -15.57 3.63
CA THR A 61 12.49 -14.29 4.03
C THR A 61 11.60 -13.12 3.61
N ALA A 62 11.70 -12.00 4.33
CA ALA A 62 11.00 -10.76 3.95
C ALA A 62 11.32 -10.31 2.51
N GLU A 63 12.57 -10.48 2.06
CA GLU A 63 13.02 -10.12 0.71
C GLU A 63 12.35 -10.98 -0.37
N GLU A 64 12.35 -12.30 -0.18
CA GLU A 64 11.71 -13.23 -1.12
C GLU A 64 10.20 -12.96 -1.21
N TYR A 65 9.55 -12.78 -0.06
CA TYR A 65 8.11 -12.57 -0.01
C TYR A 65 7.69 -11.26 -0.68
N ARG A 66 8.45 -10.16 -0.46
CA ARG A 66 8.11 -8.85 -1.02
C ARG A 66 8.50 -8.67 -2.48
N LYS A 67 9.33 -9.56 -3.03
CA LYS A 67 9.83 -9.46 -4.42
C LYS A 67 8.71 -9.33 -5.46
N PRO A 68 7.66 -10.17 -5.49
CA PRO A 68 6.60 -10.02 -6.47
C PRO A 68 5.82 -8.72 -6.29
N PHE A 69 5.72 -8.20 -5.07
CA PHE A 69 5.06 -6.93 -4.82
C PHE A 69 5.84 -5.74 -5.40
N LEU A 70 7.17 -5.73 -5.29
CA LEU A 70 8.02 -4.63 -5.74
C LEU A 70 8.49 -4.76 -7.20
N SER A 71 8.27 -5.92 -7.83
CA SER A 71 8.74 -6.20 -9.18
C SER A 71 8.07 -5.31 -10.24
N LEU A 72 8.88 -4.74 -11.13
CA LEU A 72 8.42 -4.12 -12.39
C LEU A 72 8.25 -5.16 -13.50
N ASP A 73 8.84 -6.34 -13.35
CA ASP A 73 8.60 -7.46 -14.25
C ASP A 73 7.15 -7.96 -14.06
N LEU A 74 6.33 -7.82 -15.09
CA LEU A 74 4.92 -8.19 -15.08
C LEU A 74 4.69 -9.69 -14.89
N GLU A 75 5.61 -10.55 -15.34
CA GLU A 75 5.48 -11.99 -15.13
C GLU A 75 5.62 -12.32 -13.64
N ILE A 76 6.61 -11.72 -12.98
CA ILE A 76 6.80 -11.88 -11.53
C ILE A 76 5.66 -11.21 -10.76
N LYS A 77 5.24 -10.01 -11.14
CA LYS A 77 4.15 -9.26 -10.47
C LYS A 77 2.82 -10.02 -10.53
N ARG A 78 2.53 -10.66 -11.65
CA ARG A 78 1.31 -11.47 -11.85
C ARG A 78 1.25 -12.75 -11.04
N VAL A 79 2.36 -13.20 -10.45
CA VAL A 79 2.34 -14.28 -9.44
C VAL A 79 1.47 -13.87 -8.24
N MET A 80 1.53 -12.60 -7.83
CA MET A 80 0.74 -12.07 -6.72
C MET A 80 -0.60 -11.49 -7.18
N ASP A 81 -0.59 -10.73 -8.28
CA ASP A 81 -1.78 -10.07 -8.81
C ASP A 81 -1.94 -10.34 -10.32
N PRO A 82 -2.64 -11.45 -10.68
CA PRO A 82 -2.80 -11.88 -12.07
C PRO A 82 -3.48 -10.84 -12.98
N LEU A 83 -4.19 -9.87 -12.40
CA LEU A 83 -4.93 -8.84 -13.12
C LEU A 83 -4.07 -7.61 -13.45
N THR A 84 -2.80 -7.61 -13.07
CA THR A 84 -1.88 -6.52 -13.39
C THR A 84 -1.70 -6.38 -14.91
N LYS A 85 -2.02 -5.20 -15.43
CA LYS A 85 -1.82 -4.82 -16.84
C LYS A 85 -0.54 -4.01 -17.06
N ARG A 86 -0.21 -3.10 -16.12
CA ARG A 86 0.99 -2.24 -16.20
C ARG A 86 1.52 -1.95 -14.81
N ASN A 87 2.84 -1.94 -14.65
CA ASN A 87 3.52 -1.53 -13.42
C ASN A 87 4.86 -0.90 -13.78
N GLU A 88 4.99 0.42 -13.60
CA GLU A 88 6.14 1.18 -14.06
C GLU A 88 6.55 2.22 -13.03
N THR A 89 7.86 2.37 -12.82
CA THR A 89 8.39 3.52 -12.08
C THR A 89 8.43 4.72 -13.01
N ILE A 90 7.71 5.79 -12.66
CA ILE A 90 7.72 7.06 -13.38
C ILE A 90 8.96 7.86 -12.99
N GLU A 91 9.21 7.99 -11.69
CA GLU A 91 10.33 8.74 -11.13
C GLU A 91 10.86 8.06 -9.86
N SER A 92 12.13 8.29 -9.55
CA SER A 92 12.75 7.84 -8.31
C SER A 92 13.71 8.89 -7.78
N TRP A 93 13.75 9.08 -6.46
CA TRP A 93 14.77 9.88 -5.80
C TRP A 93 15.23 9.20 -4.51
N THR A 94 16.41 9.58 -4.06
CA THR A 94 16.99 9.13 -2.78
C THR A 94 17.40 10.35 -1.98
N ASP A 95 16.96 10.40 -0.73
CA ASP A 95 17.35 11.41 0.25
C ASP A 95 17.91 10.73 1.52
N GLU A 96 18.13 11.50 2.60
CA GLU A 96 18.60 10.96 3.88
C GLU A 96 17.71 9.85 4.48
N ASP A 97 16.42 9.81 4.13
CA ASP A 97 15.49 8.82 4.62
C ASP A 97 15.42 7.58 3.70
N GLY A 98 16.09 7.59 2.55
CA GLY A 98 16.19 6.47 1.61
C GLY A 98 15.52 6.73 0.26
N THR A 99 15.31 5.66 -0.50
CA THR A 99 14.76 5.76 -1.87
C THR A 99 13.23 5.78 -1.86
N PHE A 100 12.68 6.75 -2.57
CA PHE A 100 11.26 6.87 -2.89
C PHE A 100 11.05 6.62 -4.37
N LEU A 101 9.95 5.95 -4.71
CA LEU A 101 9.55 5.63 -6.07
C LEU A 101 8.15 6.18 -6.32
N ILE A 102 7.96 6.92 -7.41
CA ILE A 102 6.63 7.19 -7.95
C ILE A 102 6.33 6.12 -8.97
N GLN A 103 5.24 5.38 -8.77
CA GLN A 103 4.85 4.29 -9.64
C GLN A 103 3.46 4.50 -10.23
N TYR A 104 3.34 4.08 -11.48
CA TYR A 104 2.07 3.87 -12.17
C TYR A 104 1.70 2.39 -12.12
N PHE A 105 0.51 2.08 -11.63
CA PHE A 105 -0.01 0.72 -11.55
C PHE A 105 -1.39 0.66 -12.19
N LEU A 106 -1.59 -0.23 -13.15
CA LEU A 106 -2.86 -0.46 -13.83
C LEU A 106 -3.29 -1.92 -13.63
N ILE A 107 -4.52 -2.10 -13.15
CA ILE A 107 -5.13 -3.41 -12.95
C ILE A 107 -6.43 -3.52 -13.71
N GLU A 108 -6.66 -4.72 -14.24
CA GLU A 108 -7.96 -5.11 -14.71
C GLU A 108 -8.94 -5.23 -13.55
N THR A 109 -10.16 -4.76 -13.76
CA THR A 109 -11.27 -5.06 -12.87
C THR A 109 -12.25 -6.02 -13.53
N GLY A 110 -13.08 -6.66 -12.70
CA GLY A 110 -14.09 -7.60 -13.17
C GLY A 110 -15.09 -6.98 -14.17
N PRO A 111 -15.93 -7.81 -14.81
CA PRO A 111 -16.88 -7.37 -15.81
C PRO A 111 -17.78 -6.24 -15.27
N PHE A 112 -18.08 -5.26 -16.12
CA PHE A 112 -18.88 -4.06 -15.82
C PHE A 112 -18.23 -3.02 -14.90
N VAL A 113 -16.96 -3.18 -14.55
CA VAL A 113 -16.18 -2.16 -13.85
C VAL A 113 -15.02 -1.77 -14.75
N SER A 114 -14.82 -0.47 -14.97
CA SER A 114 -13.63 0.03 -15.69
C SER A 114 -12.36 -0.29 -14.91
N ASP A 115 -11.29 -0.63 -15.62
CA ASP A 115 -9.96 -0.81 -15.04
C ASP A 115 -9.59 0.32 -14.07
N ARG A 116 -8.75 0.00 -13.10
CA ARG A 116 -8.28 0.97 -12.12
C ARG A 116 -6.80 1.23 -12.33
N ASP A 117 -6.46 2.51 -12.43
CA ASP A 117 -5.08 2.95 -12.40
C ASP A 117 -4.77 3.72 -11.10
N PHE A 118 -3.50 3.69 -10.72
CA PHE A 118 -2.99 4.34 -9.53
C PHE A 118 -1.71 5.08 -9.89
N ILE A 119 -1.54 6.26 -9.31
CA ILE A 119 -0.24 6.91 -9.18
C ILE A 119 0.03 7.08 -7.70
N TYR A 120 1.07 6.42 -7.20
CA TYR A 120 1.42 6.45 -5.79
C TYR A 120 2.92 6.67 -5.61
N VAL A 121 3.28 7.28 -4.48
CA VAL A 121 4.64 7.21 -3.96
C VAL A 121 4.75 5.95 -3.10
N LEU A 122 5.84 5.21 -3.28
CA LEU A 122 6.17 4.00 -2.54
C LEU A 122 7.56 4.12 -1.91
N LYS A 123 7.70 3.55 -0.72
CA LYS A 123 8.97 3.45 0.00
C LYS A 123 9.10 2.12 0.72
N VAL A 124 10.30 1.55 0.68
CA VAL A 124 10.73 0.46 1.56
C VAL A 124 11.41 1.07 2.78
N VAL A 125 10.99 0.68 3.98
CA VAL A 125 11.54 1.18 5.24
C VAL A 125 12.01 0.02 6.09
N GLU A 126 13.32 -0.08 6.27
CA GLU A 126 13.95 -1.04 7.17
C GLU A 126 13.98 -0.42 8.58
N THR A 127 13.31 -1.05 9.57
CA THR A 127 13.28 -0.54 10.96
C THR A 127 14.27 -1.26 11.86
N SER A 128 14.57 -2.52 11.55
CA SER A 128 15.56 -3.34 12.24
C SER A 128 16.00 -4.48 11.31
N PRO A 129 17.02 -5.27 11.68
CA PRO A 129 17.41 -6.44 10.89
C PRO A 129 16.30 -7.48 10.68
N SER A 130 15.30 -7.52 11.57
CA SER A 130 14.18 -8.47 11.50
C SER A 130 12.86 -7.83 11.07
N GLU A 131 12.83 -6.52 10.81
CA GLU A 131 11.57 -5.82 10.55
C GLU A 131 11.71 -4.79 9.43
N SER A 132 10.80 -4.90 8.46
CA SER A 132 10.73 -4.00 7.32
C SER A 132 9.29 -3.67 6.95
N TYR A 133 9.12 -2.58 6.22
CA TYR A 133 7.83 -2.10 5.75
C TYR A 133 7.91 -1.74 4.27
N VAL A 134 6.84 -2.02 3.54
CA VAL A 134 6.54 -1.33 2.28
C VAL A 134 5.35 -0.42 2.55
N VAL A 135 5.50 0.87 2.31
CA VAL A 135 4.43 1.86 2.49
C VAL A 135 4.20 2.60 1.18
N LEU A 136 2.94 2.84 0.84
CA LEU A 136 2.57 3.66 -0.30
C LEU A 136 1.31 4.46 -0.04
N THR A 137 1.18 5.57 -0.76
CA THR A 137 -0.02 6.43 -0.77
C THR A 137 -0.16 7.08 -2.14
N SER A 138 -1.39 7.25 -2.60
CA SER A 138 -1.68 7.88 -3.88
C SER A 138 -1.40 9.37 -3.85
N ILE A 139 -0.83 9.89 -4.94
CA ILE A 139 -0.38 11.28 -5.07
C ILE A 139 -0.99 11.98 -6.28
N ASP A 140 -2.00 11.39 -6.92
CA ASP A 140 -2.61 11.84 -8.18
C ASP A 140 -3.10 13.29 -8.15
N LYS A 141 -3.47 13.82 -6.98
CA LYS A 141 -3.95 15.19 -6.81
C LYS A 141 -2.85 16.24 -6.69
N ILE A 142 -1.62 15.82 -6.42
CA ILE A 142 -0.48 16.71 -6.13
C ILE A 142 0.72 16.46 -7.05
N TYR A 143 0.63 15.45 -7.91
CA TYR A 143 1.69 15.05 -8.81
C TYR A 143 1.19 15.03 -10.25
N THR A 144 1.95 15.69 -11.11
CA THR A 144 1.73 15.69 -12.56
C THR A 144 2.84 14.86 -13.19
N PRO A 145 2.51 13.74 -13.87
CA PRO A 145 3.52 12.96 -14.58
C PRO A 145 4.24 13.82 -15.64
N PRO A 146 5.50 13.49 -15.98
CA PRO A 146 6.21 14.13 -17.09
C PRO A 146 5.43 14.05 -18.40
N GLU A 147 5.60 15.02 -19.31
CA GLU A 147 4.82 15.11 -20.56
C GLU A 147 4.93 13.86 -21.47
N HIS A 148 6.05 13.12 -21.36
CA HIS A 148 6.28 11.90 -22.12
C HIS A 148 5.63 10.65 -21.50
N PHE A 149 5.08 10.76 -20.30
CA PHE A 149 4.41 9.65 -19.62
C PHE A 149 2.91 9.67 -19.90
N GLU A 150 2.42 8.65 -20.59
CA GLU A 150 0.99 8.51 -20.89
C GLU A 150 0.29 7.61 -19.87
N ILE A 151 -0.78 8.14 -19.27
CA ILE A 151 -1.72 7.36 -18.43
C ILE A 151 -2.80 6.72 -19.30
N ASP A 152 -3.33 5.57 -18.86
CA ASP A 152 -4.47 4.94 -19.52
C ASP A 152 -5.75 5.78 -19.30
N LYS A 153 -6.29 6.33 -20.39
CA LYS A 153 -7.48 7.20 -20.34
C LYS A 153 -8.81 6.44 -20.19
N SER A 154 -8.79 5.11 -20.37
CA SER A 154 -9.96 4.24 -20.18
C SER A 154 -10.11 3.78 -18.73
N ALA A 155 -9.04 3.85 -17.94
CA ALA A 155 -9.02 3.51 -16.53
C ALA A 155 -9.61 4.65 -15.66
N VAL A 156 -10.21 4.26 -14.54
CA VAL A 156 -10.65 5.19 -13.50
C VAL A 156 -9.56 5.29 -12.44
N ARG A 157 -9.12 6.52 -12.14
CA ARG A 157 -8.11 6.79 -11.11
C ARG A 157 -8.60 6.37 -9.73
N ALA A 158 -7.96 5.34 -9.18
CA ALA A 158 -8.14 4.90 -7.81
C ALA A 158 -7.15 5.62 -6.88
N ASN A 159 -7.50 5.67 -5.60
CA ASN A 159 -6.77 6.43 -4.58
C ASN A 159 -6.49 5.55 -3.37
N ASN A 160 -5.23 5.17 -3.16
CA ASN A 160 -4.81 4.54 -1.92
C ASN A 160 -4.56 5.64 -0.89
N ILE A 161 -5.46 5.81 0.09
CA ILE A 161 -5.19 6.72 1.22
C ILE A 161 -3.91 6.25 1.91
N PHE A 162 -3.83 4.95 2.20
CA PHE A 162 -2.57 4.27 2.44
C PHE A 162 -2.65 2.78 2.10
N VAL A 163 -1.49 2.20 1.79
CA VAL A 163 -1.24 0.77 1.88
C VAL A 163 0.07 0.58 2.64
N SER A 164 0.09 -0.40 3.55
CA SER A 164 1.27 -0.77 4.30
C SER A 164 1.38 -2.28 4.39
N GLN A 165 2.54 -2.82 4.00
CA GLN A 165 2.93 -4.19 4.31
C GLN A 165 4.03 -4.16 5.34
N ARG A 166 3.82 -4.83 6.47
CA ARG A 166 4.83 -5.06 7.50
C ARG A 166 5.32 -6.49 7.37
N TYR A 167 6.64 -6.65 7.44
CA TYR A 167 7.34 -7.93 7.39
C TYR A 167 8.15 -8.06 8.68
N GLU A 168 7.87 -9.10 9.46
CA GLU A 168 8.54 -9.39 10.73
C GLU A 168 9.11 -10.80 10.67
N GLN A 169 10.44 -10.90 10.57
CA GLN A 169 11.18 -12.15 10.59
C GLN A 169 11.24 -12.67 12.02
N LEU A 170 10.72 -13.88 12.25
CA LEU A 170 10.69 -14.53 13.54
C LEU A 170 11.98 -15.33 13.79
N GLU A 171 12.30 -15.56 15.07
CA GLU A 171 13.51 -16.29 15.48
C GLU A 171 13.57 -17.72 14.95
N ASN A 172 12.42 -18.33 14.68
CA ASN A 172 12.30 -19.69 14.14
C ASN A 172 12.48 -19.76 12.61
N GLY A 173 12.74 -18.63 11.94
CA GLY A 173 12.91 -18.55 10.48
C GLY A 173 11.60 -18.32 9.71
N ASP A 174 10.46 -18.26 10.38
CA ASP A 174 9.19 -17.91 9.74
C ASP A 174 9.04 -16.40 9.57
N LEU A 175 8.12 -16.00 8.69
CA LEU A 175 7.82 -14.61 8.40
C LEU A 175 6.36 -14.31 8.74
N LYS A 176 6.15 -13.31 9.60
CA LYS A 176 4.84 -12.71 9.81
C LYS A 176 4.65 -11.54 8.86
N VAL A 177 3.56 -11.56 8.11
CA VAL A 177 3.20 -10.49 7.18
C VAL A 177 1.86 -9.88 7.57
N SER A 178 1.82 -8.55 7.66
CA SER A 178 0.60 -7.78 7.88
C SER A 178 0.39 -6.81 6.72
N TYR A 179 -0.69 -6.98 5.97
CA TYR A 179 -1.13 -6.07 4.92
C TYR A 179 -2.28 -5.20 5.45
N SER A 180 -2.09 -3.89 5.49
CA SER A 180 -3.10 -2.92 5.93
C SER A 180 -3.40 -1.91 4.84
N THR A 181 -4.67 -1.60 4.62
CA THR A 181 -5.08 -0.64 3.59
C THR A 181 -6.31 0.16 3.98
N GLN A 182 -6.41 1.36 3.40
CA GLN A 182 -7.61 2.19 3.37
C GLN A 182 -7.76 2.73 1.94
N ILE A 183 -8.83 2.32 1.27
CA ILE A 183 -9.14 2.70 -0.11
C ILE A 183 -10.59 3.20 -0.14
N PRO A 184 -10.86 4.42 -0.61
CA PRO A 184 -12.22 4.87 -0.86
C PRO A 184 -12.80 4.10 -2.05
N ALA A 185 -14.07 3.73 -1.97
CA ALA A 185 -14.81 3.17 -3.10
C ALA A 185 -15.09 4.28 -4.13
N VAL A 186 -14.15 4.55 -5.03
CA VAL A 186 -14.32 5.54 -6.09
C VAL A 186 -14.90 4.87 -7.34
N GLY A 187 -15.97 5.45 -7.91
CA GLY A 187 -16.45 5.12 -9.24
C GLY A 187 -17.37 3.90 -9.34
N TYR A 188 -18.19 3.61 -8.33
CA TYR A 188 -19.42 2.84 -8.57
C TYR A 188 -20.46 3.77 -9.22
N PRO A 189 -21.06 3.44 -10.37
CA PRO A 189 -22.39 3.95 -10.64
C PRO A 189 -23.30 3.38 -9.54
N ILE A 190 -23.92 4.26 -8.75
CA ILE A 190 -25.18 3.91 -8.11
C ILE A 190 -26.13 3.68 -9.30
N VAL A 191 -26.45 2.41 -9.57
CA VAL A 191 -27.59 2.06 -10.43
C VAL A 191 -28.84 2.17 -9.58
#